data_AF-A0A928Q7H9-F1
#
_entry.id   AF-A0A928Q7H9-F1
#
_cell.length_a   1.000
_cell.length_b   1.000
_cell.length_c   1.000
_cell.angle_alpha   90.00
_cell.angle_beta   90.00
_cell.angle_gamma   90.00
#
_symmetry.space_group_name_H-M   'P 1'
#
loop_
_entity.id
_entity.type
_entity.pdbx_description
1 polymer ?
#
loop_
_entity_poly.entity_id
_entity_poly.type
_entity_poly.pdbx_seq_one_letter_code
_entity_poly.pdbx_strand_id
1 'polypeptide(L)' 'AVLPERQGHGIGKQLLNAVKDYSKEKGLAGIVLYTSEYAPAAKFYEKNGFKLSNGTICMYCE' A
#
# COMPACT_ATOMS: atom_id res chain seq x y z
N ALA A 1 -10.24 1.25 -2.46
CA ALA A 1 -10.09 -0.03 -3.18
C ALA A 1 -10.61 0.14 -4.62
N VAL A 2 -10.26 -0.78 -5.53
CA VAL A 2 -10.74 -0.75 -6.92
C VAL A 2 -11.61 -1.98 -7.16
N LEU A 3 -12.79 -1.79 -7.75
CA LEU A 3 -13.72 -2.87 -8.11
C LEU A 3 -13.01 -3.91 -8.99
N PRO A 4 -13.24 -5.23 -8.80
CA PRO A 4 -12.53 -6.29 -9.54
C PRO A 4 -12.50 -6.09 -11.06
N GLU A 5 -13.62 -5.75 -11.66
CA GLU A 5 -13.80 -5.50 -13.09
C GLU A 5 -13.08 -4.23 -13.60
N ARG A 6 -12.59 -3.39 -12.69
CA ARG A 6 -11.80 -2.19 -12.99
C ARG A 6 -10.32 -2.35 -12.64
N GLN A 7 -9.91 -3.49 -12.08
CA GLN A 7 -8.49 -3.76 -11.78
C GLN A 7 -7.67 -3.98 -13.06
N GLY A 8 -6.34 -3.94 -12.96
CA GLY A 8 -5.43 -4.08 -14.12
C GLY A 8 -5.28 -2.82 -14.99
N HIS A 9 -6.14 -1.81 -14.82
CA HIS A 9 -6.14 -0.56 -15.61
C HIS A 9 -5.31 0.57 -15.00
N GLY A 10 -4.45 0.28 -14.02
CA GLY A 10 -3.59 1.29 -13.38
C GLY A 10 -4.27 2.21 -12.35
N ILE A 11 -5.60 2.12 -12.17
CA ILE A 11 -6.37 2.94 -11.21
C ILE A 11 -5.81 2.84 -9.79
N GLY A 12 -5.45 1.63 -9.33
CA GLY A 12 -4.85 1.44 -8.01
C GLY A 12 -3.55 2.23 -7.83
N LYS A 13 -2.72 2.32 -8.88
CA LYS A 13 -1.48 3.11 -8.87
C LYS A 13 -1.76 4.61 -8.83
N GLN A 14 -2.78 5.08 -9.57
CA GLN A 14 -3.20 6.48 -9.54
C GLN A 14 -3.64 6.89 -8.13
N LEU A 15 -4.49 6.08 -7.49
CA LEU A 15 -4.92 6.31 -6.11
C LEU A 15 -3.74 6.32 -5.14
N LEU A 16 -2.82 5.35 -5.26
CA LEU A 16 -1.64 5.27 -4.40
C LEU A 16 -0.70 6.46 -4.57
N ASN A 17 -0.53 6.95 -5.80
CA ASN A 17 0.28 8.13 -6.09
C ASN A 17 -0.33 9.38 -5.46
N ALA A 18 -1.64 9.59 -5.56
CA ALA A 18 -2.30 10.72 -4.93
C ALA A 18 -2.06 10.78 -3.40
N VAL A 19 -2.07 9.62 -2.73
CA VAL A 19 -1.75 9.53 -1.29
C VAL A 19 -0.28 9.84 -1.01
N LYS A 20 0.64 9.38 -1.87
CA LYS A 20 2.08 9.69 -1.75
C LYS A 20 2.36 11.17 -1.96
N ASP A 21 1.72 11.78 -2.94
CA ASP A 21 1.90 13.20 -3.24
C ASP A 21 1.38 14.04 -2.07
N TYR A 22 0.20 13.72 -1.55
CA TYR A 22 -0.32 14.33 -0.31
C TYR A 22 0.64 14.18 0.87
N SER A 23 1.19 12.98 1.08
CA SER A 23 2.14 12.71 2.17
C SER A 23 3.39 13.60 2.07
N LYS A 24 3.94 13.76 0.86
CA LYS A 24 5.08 14.64 0.59
C LYS A 24 4.74 16.11 0.77
N GLU A 25 3.61 16.56 0.22
CA GLU A 25 3.13 17.95 0.33
C GLU A 25 2.94 18.39 1.79
N LYS A 26 2.52 17.46 2.66
CA LYS A 26 2.35 17.70 4.09
C LYS A 26 3.63 17.49 4.91
N GLY A 27 4.75 17.15 4.27
CA GLY A 27 6.02 16.90 4.97
C GLY A 27 5.97 15.70 5.92
N LEU A 28 5.12 14.71 5.65
CA LEU A 28 5.01 13.51 6.48
C LEU A 28 6.18 12.57 6.22
N ALA A 29 6.57 11.82 7.25
CA ALA A 29 7.72 10.91 7.19
C ALA A 29 7.54 9.74 6.21
N GLY A 30 6.29 9.36 5.91
CA GLY A 30 6.00 8.29 4.95
C GLY A 30 4.61 7.68 5.14
N ILE A 31 4.42 6.50 4.56
CA ILE A 31 3.18 5.73 4.59
C ILE A 31 3.50 4.31 5.07
N VAL A 32 2.75 3.85 6.07
CA VAL A 32 2.76 2.46 6.54
C VAL A 32 1.39 1.85 6.26
N LEU A 33 1.35 0.58 5.88
CA LEU A 33 0.12 -0.17 5.65
C LEU A 33 0.29 -1.63 6.08
N TYR A 34 -0.84 -2.30 6.25
CA TYR A 34 -0.92 -3.74 6.50
C TYR A 34 -1.73 -4.39 5.37
N THR A 35 -1.30 -5.56 4.96
CA THR A 35 -2.02 -6.40 3.99
C THR A 35 -1.81 -7.87 4.34
N SER A 36 -2.74 -8.73 3.95
CA SER A 36 -2.53 -10.17 4.03
C SER A 36 -1.41 -10.60 3.09
N GLU A 37 -0.56 -11.51 3.55
CA GLU A 37 0.44 -12.20 2.72
C GLU A 37 -0.19 -13.07 1.63
N TYR A 38 -1.44 -13.51 1.84
CA TYR A 38 -2.18 -14.34 0.90
C TYR A 38 -2.92 -13.52 -0.17
N ALA A 39 -2.91 -12.19 -0.07
CA ALA A 39 -3.58 -11.31 -1.01
C ALA A 39 -2.63 -10.83 -2.13
N PRO A 40 -3.12 -10.64 -3.37
CA PRO A 40 -2.31 -10.13 -4.47
C PRO A 40 -1.79 -8.69 -4.25
N ALA A 41 -2.37 -8.00 -3.26
CA ALA A 41 -2.00 -6.62 -2.91
C ALA A 41 -0.55 -6.48 -2.43
N ALA A 42 0.05 -7.50 -1.80
CA ALA A 42 1.44 -7.44 -1.35
C ALA A 42 2.41 -7.11 -2.51
N LYS A 43 2.32 -7.87 -3.60
CA LYS A 43 3.11 -7.63 -4.83
C LYS A 43 2.82 -6.27 -5.47
N PHE A 44 1.56 -5.81 -5.39
CA PHE A 44 1.20 -4.48 -5.88
C PHE A 44 1.93 -3.38 -5.10
N TYR A 45 2.00 -3.47 -3.77
CA TYR A 45 2.69 -2.47 -2.96
C TYR A 45 4.21 -2.53 -3.16
N GLU A 46 4.81 -3.73 -3.22
CA GLU A 46 6.25 -3.92 -3.53
C GLU A 46 6.62 -3.30 -4.89
N LYS A 47 5.84 -3.57 -5.94
CA LYS A 47 6.04 -2.97 -7.28
C LYS A 47 5.93 -1.44 -7.25
N ASN A 48 5.22 -0.89 -6.26
CA ASN A 48 5.09 0.55 -6.05
C ASN A 48 6.04 1.08 -4.96
N GLY A 49 7.11 0.36 -4.63
CA GLY A 49 8.21 0.86 -3.80
C GLY A 49 7.99 0.76 -2.30
N PHE A 50 6.94 0.07 -1.84
CA PHE A 50 6.85 -0.34 -0.44
C PHE A 50 7.82 -1.49 -0.17
N LYS A 51 8.25 -1.61 1.07
CA LYS A 51 9.12 -2.67 1.55
C LYS A 51 8.52 -3.27 2.82
N LEU A 52 8.85 -4.52 3.10
CA LEU A 52 8.55 -5.10 4.41
C LEU A 52 9.25 -4.29 5.50
N SER A 53 8.54 -4.04 6.60
CA SER A 53 9.05 -3.24 7.70
C SER A 53 9.98 -4.09 8.56
N ASN A 54 11.25 -3.73 8.62
CA ASN A 54 12.19 -4.34 9.56
C ASN A 54 11.94 -3.79 10.97
N GLY A 55 11.81 -4.68 11.96
CA GLY A 55 11.59 -4.29 13.36
C GLY A 55 10.14 -3.95 13.72
N THR A 56 9.17 -4.29 12.87
CA THR A 56 7.73 -4.19 13.18
C THR A 56 7.13 -5.60 13.28
N ILE A 57 6.44 -5.89 14.38
CA ILE A 57 5.71 -7.15 14.58
C ILE A 57 4.21 -6.84 14.62
N CYS A 58 3.43 -7.53 13.80
CA CYS A 58 1.96 -7.54 13.90
C CYS A 58 1.58 -8.61 14.93
N MET A 59 0.86 -8.23 16.00
CA MET A 59 0.43 -9.13 17.07
C MET A 59 -1.09 -9.09 17.18
N TYR A 60 -1.72 -10.22 17.46
CA TYR A 60 -3.17 -10.32 17.70
C TYR A 60 -3.44 -11.31 18.84
N CYS A 61 -4.62 -11.18 19.46
CA CYS A 61 -5.18 -12.13 20.42
C CYS A 61 -6.59 -12.47 19.94
N GLU A 62 -7.01 -13.71 20.16
CA GLU A 62 -8.37 -14.18 19.88
C GLU A 62 -9.39 -13.67 20.90
#